data_AF-A0A506XLX9-F1
#
_entry.id   AF-A0A506XLX9-F1
#
_cell.length_a   1.000
_cell.length_b   1.000
_cell.length_c   1.000
_cell.angle_alpha   90.00
_cell.angle_beta   90.00
_cell.angle_gamma   90.00
#
_symmetry.space_group_name_H-M   'P 1'
#
loop_
_entity.id
_entity.type
_entity.pdbx_description
1 polymer ?
#
loop_
_entity_poly.entity_id
_entity_poly.type
_entity_poly.pdbx_seq_one_letter_code
_entity_poly.pdbx_strand_id
1 'polypeptide(L)'
;MLHSIPVGRGGMLDHLLIGPAGVFTVVAQAAARRPMSAEGFAFAAAEITVVRAAIAERLDAASRLSVALGTEVDVQSLVVAVGARRVSSHAEGVKFVTPSELGRVLARAPRRLDAQTLRLLTAVAEQPRTWQEHPDDAPAPEDVDVEERFRSLELDVRVARRLRAVWSTVGIAAAAAALTSALAIAAPDTLARIAAALGL
;
A
#
# COMPACT_ATOMS: atom_id res chain seq x y z
N MET A 1 12.67 9.04 12.58
CA MET A 1 11.68 8.53 11.60
C MET A 1 10.35 9.03 12.06
N LEU A 2 9.59 9.64 11.16
CA LEU A 2 8.25 10.14 11.43
C LEU A 2 7.27 9.20 10.72
N HIS A 3 6.11 8.98 11.32
CA HIS A 3 5.05 8.15 10.73
C HIS A 3 3.71 8.80 10.98
N SER A 4 2.73 8.47 10.14
CA SER A 4 1.37 8.97 10.25
C SER A 4 1.36 10.49 10.40
N ILE A 5 2.05 11.17 9.48
CA ILE A 5 2.17 12.63 9.49
C ILE A 5 0.93 13.22 8.82
N PRO A 6 0.09 13.97 9.55
CA PRO A 6 -1.08 14.61 8.97
C PRO A 6 -0.61 15.68 7.99
N VAL A 7 -1.10 15.62 6.75
CA VAL A 7 -0.78 16.60 5.70
C VAL A 7 -2.06 17.26 5.18
N GLY A 8 -2.15 18.57 5.35
CA GLY A 8 -3.22 19.41 4.77
C GLY A 8 -4.63 18.84 4.90
N ARG A 9 -5.43 18.95 3.83
CA ARG A 9 -6.87 18.57 3.72
C ARG A 9 -7.20 17.09 3.99
N GLY A 10 -6.88 16.59 5.17
CA GLY A 10 -7.14 15.22 5.61
C GLY A 10 -6.22 14.17 4.98
N GLY A 11 -5.11 14.57 4.35
CA GLY A 11 -4.10 13.65 3.84
C GLY A 11 -3.22 13.11 4.95
N MET A 12 -2.55 11.98 4.68
CA MET A 12 -1.63 11.34 5.60
C MET A 12 -0.39 10.90 4.83
N LEU A 13 0.78 11.21 5.37
CA LEU A 13 2.03 10.61 4.91
C LEU A 13 2.37 9.45 5.83
N ASP A 14 2.46 8.26 5.23
CA ASP A 14 2.63 7.00 5.96
C ASP A 14 3.90 7.02 6.81
N HIS A 15 5.06 7.23 6.17
CA HIS A 15 6.36 7.19 6.81
C HIS A 15 7.34 8.14 6.11
N LEU A 16 8.09 8.91 6.91
CA LEU A 16 9.20 9.74 6.46
C LEU A 16 10.50 9.31 7.15
N LEU A 17 11.50 8.95 6.34
CA LEU A 17 12.85 8.64 6.79
C LEU A 17 13.78 9.79 6.41
N ILE A 18 14.52 10.29 7.39
CA ILE A 18 15.54 11.32 7.21
C ILE A 18 16.84 10.75 7.76
N GLY A 19 17.88 10.72 6.93
CA GLY A 19 19.18 10.18 7.31
C GLY A 19 20.30 10.67 6.40
N PRO A 20 21.56 10.24 6.63
CA PRO A 20 22.70 10.68 5.83
C PRO A 20 22.54 10.42 4.32
N ALA A 21 21.78 9.39 3.95
CA ALA A 21 21.50 9.02 2.58
C ALA A 21 20.51 9.96 1.85
N GLY A 22 19.79 10.81 2.58
CA GLY A 22 18.74 11.68 2.06
C GLY A 22 17.42 11.56 2.81
N VAL A 23 16.36 12.01 2.14
CA VAL A 23 14.97 11.98 2.63
C VAL A 23 14.18 10.97 1.79
N PHE A 24 13.39 10.14 2.46
CA PHE A 24 12.60 9.09 1.82
C PHE A 24 11.17 9.08 2.36
N THR A 25 10.18 9.07 1.46
CA THR A 25 8.83 8.62 1.81
C THR A 25 8.75 7.11 1.69
N VAL A 26 7.99 6.46 2.57
CA VAL A 26 7.82 5.01 2.54
C VAL A 26 6.34 4.66 2.60
N VAL A 27 5.85 4.08 1.50
CA VAL A 27 4.50 3.52 1.40
C VAL A 27 4.59 2.01 1.61
N ALA A 28 3.83 1.48 2.57
CA ALA A 28 3.77 0.05 2.81
C ALA A 28 2.61 -0.57 2.00
N GLN A 29 2.94 -1.47 1.09
CA GLN A 29 1.94 -2.19 0.30
C GLN A 29 1.98 -3.68 0.63
N ALA A 30 0.83 -4.25 1.00
CA ALA A 30 0.71 -5.69 1.11
C ALA A 30 0.87 -6.31 -0.28
N ALA A 31 1.83 -7.23 -0.42
CA ALA A 31 2.00 -8.00 -1.64
C ALA A 31 0.74 -8.85 -1.85
N ALA A 32 0.14 -8.77 -3.04
CA ALA A 32 -0.88 -9.73 -3.43
C ALA A 32 -0.28 -11.15 -3.34
N ARG A 33 -1.10 -12.18 -3.11
CA ARG A 33 -0.66 -13.60 -2.99
C ARG A 33 0.06 -14.16 -4.24
N ARG A 34 0.30 -13.34 -5.27
CA ARG A 34 1.07 -13.70 -6.46
C ARG A 34 2.39 -12.93 -6.45
N PRO A 35 3.50 -13.57 -6.86
CA PRO A 35 4.77 -12.88 -7.03
C PRO A 35 4.58 -11.71 -8.02
N MET A 36 5.05 -10.52 -7.64
CA MET A 36 5.21 -9.42 -8.60
C MET A 36 6.27 -9.88 -9.60
N SER A 37 5.92 -9.95 -10.89
CA SER A 37 6.76 -10.51 -11.95
C SER A 37 7.62 -9.45 -12.62
N ALA A 38 8.79 -9.84 -13.11
CA ALA A 38 9.82 -8.98 -13.70
C ALA A 38 9.66 -8.76 -15.21
N GLU A 39 8.68 -9.42 -15.85
CA GLU A 39 8.63 -9.50 -17.30
C GLU A 39 7.31 -8.90 -17.81
N GLY A 40 7.44 -7.73 -18.43
CA GLY A 40 6.41 -7.11 -19.26
C GLY A 40 5.52 -6.13 -18.51
N PHE A 41 5.91 -4.84 -18.55
CA PHE A 41 5.16 -3.56 -18.62
C PHE A 41 3.64 -3.47 -18.31
N ALA A 42 3.05 -4.40 -17.58
CA ALA A 42 1.66 -4.40 -17.18
C ALA A 42 1.60 -4.35 -15.66
N PHE A 43 1.69 -3.12 -15.13
CA PHE A 43 1.33 -2.90 -13.74
C PHE A 43 -0.14 -3.30 -13.55
N ALA A 44 -0.42 -4.13 -12.55
CA ALA A 44 -1.80 -4.32 -12.15
C ALA A 44 -2.40 -2.97 -11.74
N ALA A 45 -3.71 -2.76 -11.90
CA ALA A 45 -4.36 -1.49 -11.53
C ALA A 45 -4.03 -1.06 -10.08
N ALA A 46 -3.96 -2.02 -9.16
CA ALA A 46 -3.53 -1.80 -7.79
C ALA A 46 -2.08 -1.28 -7.68
N GLU A 47 -1.17 -1.79 -8.51
CA GLU A 47 0.22 -1.33 -8.52
C GLU A 47 0.34 0.09 -9.10
N ILE A 48 -0.43 0.43 -10.15
CA ILE A 48 -0.52 1.81 -10.67
C ILE A 48 -0.99 2.76 -9.57
N THR A 49 -2.02 2.37 -8.80
CA THR A 49 -2.51 3.17 -7.68
C THR A 49 -1.43 3.39 -6.62
N VAL A 50 -0.66 2.36 -6.27
CA VAL A 50 0.43 2.48 -5.30
C VAL A 50 1.55 3.37 -5.82
N VAL A 51 1.95 3.25 -7.09
CA VAL A 51 2.96 4.14 -7.70
C VAL A 51 2.48 5.60 -7.65
N ARG A 52 1.22 5.86 -8.02
CA ARG A 52 0.64 7.20 -7.97
C ARG A 52 0.62 7.76 -6.56
N ALA A 53 0.22 6.97 -5.57
CA ALA A 53 0.23 7.37 -4.16
C ALA A 53 1.67 7.69 -3.70
N ALA A 54 2.61 6.81 -4.00
CA ALA A 54 4.01 6.95 -3.62
C ALA A 54 4.68 8.19 -4.26
N ILE A 55 4.31 8.54 -5.50
CA ILE A 55 4.75 9.78 -6.16
C ILE A 55 4.10 11.00 -5.54
N ALA A 56 2.79 10.95 -5.27
CA ALA A 56 2.07 12.06 -4.65
C ALA A 56 2.63 12.41 -3.27
N GLU A 57 2.85 11.41 -2.41
CA GLU A 57 3.46 11.60 -1.09
C GLU A 57 4.88 12.17 -1.20
N ARG A 58 5.69 11.66 -2.13
CA ARG A 58 7.04 12.18 -2.38
C ARG A 58 7.02 13.66 -2.76
N LEU A 59 6.15 14.04 -3.69
CA LEU A 59 6.03 15.41 -4.17
C LEU A 59 5.51 16.36 -3.09
N ASP A 60 4.52 15.93 -2.30
CA ASP A 60 3.97 16.71 -1.19
C ASP A 60 5.04 16.92 -0.10
N ALA A 61 5.75 15.86 0.29
CA ALA A 61 6.84 15.95 1.25
C ALA A 61 7.97 16.86 0.78
N ALA A 62 8.40 16.72 -0.48
CA ALA A 62 9.43 17.57 -1.07
C ALA A 62 9.01 19.04 -1.05
N SER A 63 7.79 19.34 -1.48
CA SER A 63 7.24 20.70 -1.50
C SER A 63 7.24 21.31 -0.09
N ARG A 64 6.65 20.62 0.89
CA ARG A 64 6.50 21.12 2.26
C ARG A 64 7.83 21.32 2.97
N LEU A 65 8.73 20.34 2.88
CA LEU A 65 10.08 20.46 3.44
C LEU A 65 10.87 21.58 2.76
N SER A 66 10.71 21.76 1.45
CA SER A 66 11.41 22.83 0.73
C SER A 66 10.94 24.22 1.15
N VAL A 67 9.62 24.40 1.28
CA VAL A 67 9.04 25.65 1.76
C VAL A 67 9.49 25.95 3.19
N ALA A 68 9.43 24.97 4.08
CA ALA A 68 9.77 25.16 5.49
C ALA A 68 11.28 25.37 5.72
N LEU A 69 12.14 24.76 4.90
CA LEU A 69 13.59 24.92 4.97
C LEU A 69 14.10 26.15 4.19
N GLY A 70 13.30 26.66 3.24
CA GLY A 70 13.67 27.77 2.35
C GLY A 70 14.65 27.39 1.23
N THR A 71 14.80 26.10 0.94
CA THR A 71 15.68 25.57 -0.11
C THR A 71 15.11 24.27 -0.66
N GLU A 72 15.50 23.87 -1.87
CA GLU A 72 14.99 22.65 -2.49
C GLU A 72 15.43 21.39 -1.73
N VAL A 73 14.47 20.53 -1.41
CA VAL A 73 14.69 19.24 -0.75
C VAL A 73 14.35 18.10 -1.70
N ASP A 74 15.37 17.34 -2.09
CA ASP A 74 15.20 16.08 -2.83
C ASP A 74 14.63 14.99 -1.91
N VAL A 75 13.48 14.45 -2.28
CA VAL A 75 12.81 13.35 -1.58
C VAL A 75 12.65 12.19 -2.54
N GLN A 76 13.05 10.99 -2.10
CA GLN A 76 12.91 9.75 -2.86
C GLN A 76 11.72 8.94 -2.35
N SER A 77 11.03 8.24 -3.25
CA SER A 77 9.90 7.39 -2.88
C SER A 77 10.31 5.92 -2.79
N LEU A 78 9.97 5.28 -1.68
CA LEU A 78 10.13 3.84 -1.48
C LEU A 78 8.75 3.18 -1.31
N VAL A 79 8.53 2.08 -2.03
CA VAL A 79 7.38 1.19 -1.79
C VAL A 79 7.89 -0.09 -1.16
N VAL A 80 7.46 -0.37 0.07
CA VAL A 80 7.81 -1.60 0.78
C VAL A 80 6.72 -2.64 0.55
N ALA A 81 7.08 -3.68 -0.21
CA ALA A 81 6.19 -4.79 -0.51
C ALA A 81 6.18 -5.83 0.62
N VAL A 82 5.25 -5.67 1.56
CA VAL A 82 5.12 -6.54 2.74
C VAL A 82 4.59 -7.91 2.32
N GLY A 83 5.32 -8.97 2.66
CA GLY A 83 4.97 -10.35 2.30
C GLY A 83 5.50 -10.83 0.94
N ALA A 84 6.14 -9.94 0.16
CA ALA A 84 6.85 -10.35 -1.06
C ALA A 84 8.21 -10.97 -0.70
N ARG A 85 8.57 -12.08 -1.36
CA ARG A 85 9.93 -12.66 -1.25
C ARG A 85 10.94 -11.95 -2.14
N ARG A 86 10.48 -11.41 -3.26
CA ARG A 86 11.27 -10.65 -4.23
C ARG A 86 10.38 -9.56 -4.81
N VAL A 87 11.03 -8.47 -5.19
CA VAL A 87 10.43 -7.35 -5.88
C VAL A 87 11.17 -7.20 -7.20
N SER A 88 10.41 -7.13 -8.29
CA SER A 88 10.94 -6.94 -9.64
C SER A 88 10.35 -5.73 -10.34
N SER A 89 9.43 -5.03 -9.68
CA SER A 89 8.75 -3.88 -10.26
C SER A 89 9.64 -2.63 -10.21
N HIS A 90 9.63 -1.87 -11.30
CA HIS A 90 10.35 -0.61 -11.43
C HIS A 90 9.41 0.43 -12.02
N ALA A 91 9.20 1.52 -11.29
CA ALA A 91 8.54 2.71 -11.80
C ALA A 91 9.52 3.88 -11.67
N GLU A 92 9.48 4.79 -12.65
CA GLU A 92 10.32 5.98 -12.61
C GLU A 92 10.01 6.79 -11.34
N GLY A 93 11.05 7.18 -10.61
CA GLY A 93 10.93 7.94 -9.36
C GLY A 93 10.42 7.16 -8.15
N VAL A 94 10.15 5.84 -8.28
CA VAL A 94 9.69 4.99 -7.17
C VAL A 94 10.52 3.71 -7.10
N LYS A 95 11.15 3.48 -5.96
CA LYS A 95 11.94 2.26 -5.72
C LYS A 95 11.14 1.28 -4.87
N PHE A 96 10.86 0.11 -5.44
CA PHE A 96 10.24 -0.96 -4.70
C PHE A 96 11.29 -1.80 -3.96
N VAL A 97 11.00 -2.20 -2.73
CA VAL A 97 11.87 -3.04 -1.89
C VAL A 97 11.04 -4.01 -1.04
N THR A 98 11.63 -5.15 -0.67
CA THR A 98 11.09 -5.96 0.43
C THR A 98 11.49 -5.37 1.80
N PRO A 99 10.80 -5.72 2.90
CA PRO A 99 11.20 -5.32 4.24
C PRO A 99 12.66 -5.70 4.59
N SER A 100 13.10 -6.88 4.15
CA SER A 100 14.48 -7.35 4.34
C SER A 100 15.53 -6.58 3.52
N GLU A 101 15.12 -5.95 2.42
CA GLU A 101 16.02 -5.16 1.57
C GLU A 101 16.11 -3.71 1.99
N LEU A 102 15.08 -3.16 2.64
CA LEU A 102 15.00 -1.74 3.02
C LEU A 102 16.25 -1.27 3.78
N GLY A 103 16.62 -1.97 4.86
CA GLY A 103 17.82 -1.62 5.63
C GLY A 103 19.11 -1.66 4.80
N ARG A 104 19.25 -2.68 3.94
CA ARG A 104 20.40 -2.81 3.04
C ARG A 104 20.45 -1.68 1.99
N VAL A 105 19.29 -1.31 1.45
CA VAL A 105 19.16 -0.23 0.46
C VAL A 105 19.55 1.10 1.08
N LEU A 106 19.04 1.40 2.27
CA LEU A 106 19.37 2.64 2.99
C LEU A 106 20.84 2.67 3.40
N ALA A 107 21.39 1.55 3.87
CA ALA A 107 22.80 1.46 4.28
C ALA A 107 23.79 1.60 3.11
N ARG A 108 23.40 1.18 1.90
CA ARG A 108 24.24 1.29 0.69
C ARG A 108 24.04 2.59 -0.07
N ALA A 109 23.03 3.38 0.27
CA ALA A 109 22.78 4.63 -0.41
C ALA A 109 23.93 5.63 -0.12
N PRO A 110 24.41 6.37 -1.14
CA PRO A 110 25.44 7.38 -0.94
C PRO A 110 25.03 8.41 0.10
N ARG A 111 25.97 8.90 0.90
CA ARG A 111 25.71 10.01 1.80
C ARG A 111 25.50 11.28 0.97
N ARG A 112 24.31 11.86 1.06
CA ARG A 112 23.90 13.08 0.34
C ARG A 112 23.77 14.28 1.26
N LEU A 113 23.47 14.05 2.54
CA LEU A 113 23.30 15.10 3.53
C LEU A 113 24.50 15.14 4.47
N ASP A 114 25.06 16.33 4.65
CA ASP A 114 26.00 16.59 5.74
C ASP A 114 25.27 16.63 7.09
N ALA A 115 26.03 16.63 8.19
CA ALA A 115 25.47 16.57 9.54
C ALA A 115 24.64 17.82 9.93
N GLN A 116 24.99 19.00 9.41
CA GLN A 116 24.24 20.23 9.70
C GLN A 116 22.91 20.23 8.96
N THR A 117 22.93 19.94 7.65
CA THR A 117 21.73 19.84 6.81
C THR A 117 20.78 18.77 7.35
N LEU A 118 21.32 17.62 7.77
CA LEU A 118 20.53 16.56 8.39
C LEU A 118 19.82 17.03 9.67
N ARG A 119 20.51 17.76 10.55
CA ARG A 119 19.90 18.30 11.78
C ARG A 119 18.81 19.32 11.48
N LEU A 120 19.08 20.26 10.57
CA LEU A 120 18.10 21.28 10.18
C LEU A 120 16.85 20.65 9.58
N LEU A 121 17.02 19.72 8.65
CA LEU A 121 15.92 19.06 7.98
C LEU A 121 15.10 18.19 8.95
N THR A 122 15.76 17.52 9.90
CA THR A 122 15.07 16.78 10.97
C THR A 122 14.27 17.74 11.87
N ALA A 123 14.87 18.85 12.31
CA ALA A 123 14.19 19.82 13.17
C ALA A 123 13.00 20.50 12.46
N VAL A 124 13.09 20.72 11.14
CA VAL A 124 11.97 21.23 10.32
C VAL A 124 10.89 20.17 10.18
N ALA A 125 11.25 18.93 9.87
CA ALA A 125 10.29 17.83 9.73
C ALA A 125 9.53 17.53 11.02
N GLU A 126 10.13 17.72 12.19
CA GLU A 126 9.47 17.49 13.49
C GLU A 126 8.45 18.57 13.87
N GLN A 127 8.43 19.71 13.17
CA GLN A 127 7.48 20.78 13.45
C GLN A 127 6.12 20.48 12.79
N PRO A 128 5.01 20.38 13.54
CA PRO A 128 3.69 20.11 12.96
C PRO A 128 3.28 21.11 11.88
N ARG A 129 3.64 22.39 12.06
CA ARG A 129 3.38 23.46 11.08
C ARG A 129 3.99 23.23 9.71
N THR A 130 5.03 22.41 9.59
CA THR A 130 5.63 22.02 8.30
C THR A 130 4.63 21.25 7.44
N TRP A 131 3.70 20.54 8.08
CA TRP A 131 2.75 19.64 7.43
C TRP A 131 1.34 20.21 7.31
N GLN A 132 1.09 21.39 7.88
CA GLN A 132 -0.19 22.08 7.80
C GLN A 132 -0.24 22.99 6.56
N GLU A 133 -1.41 23.19 5.95
CA GLU A 133 -1.58 24.16 4.85
C GLU A 133 -1.80 25.57 5.41
N HIS A 134 -2.58 25.68 6.49
CA HIS A 134 -2.79 26.88 7.29
C HIS A 134 -2.51 26.63 8.78
N PRO A 135 -2.04 27.63 9.54
CA PRO A 135 -1.87 27.52 11.00
C PRO A 135 -3.12 27.07 11.75
N ASP A 136 -4.31 27.35 11.18
CA ASP A 136 -5.62 27.01 11.75
C ASP A 136 -6.12 25.61 11.34
N ASP A 137 -5.37 24.86 10.51
CA ASP A 137 -5.72 23.48 10.13
C ASP A 137 -5.39 22.47 11.23
N ALA A 138 -4.73 22.90 12.31
CA ALA A 138 -4.64 22.09 13.53
C ALA A 138 -6.06 21.98 14.09
N PRO A 139 -6.69 20.79 14.08
CA PRO A 139 -8.04 20.69 14.60
C PRO A 139 -7.99 21.10 16.07
N ALA A 140 -8.91 21.98 16.48
CA ALA A 140 -9.01 22.41 17.85
C ALA A 140 -9.10 21.15 18.75
N PRO A 141 -8.52 21.16 19.96
CA PRO A 141 -8.59 20.01 20.87
C PRO A 141 -10.02 19.52 21.15
N GLU A 142 -11.03 20.38 20.93
CA GLU A 142 -12.45 20.06 21.06
C GLU A 142 -13.10 19.47 19.79
N ASP A 143 -12.50 19.59 18.60
CA ASP A 143 -13.12 19.26 17.30
C ASP A 143 -12.78 17.84 16.77
N VAL A 144 -11.87 17.11 17.42
CA VAL A 144 -11.58 15.71 17.03
C VAL A 144 -12.12 14.75 18.09
N ASP A 145 -13.36 14.30 17.91
CA ASP A 145 -13.82 13.09 18.58
C ASP A 145 -13.13 11.88 17.93
N VAL A 146 -11.88 11.65 18.36
CA VAL A 146 -11.03 10.54 17.92
C VAL A 146 -11.74 9.21 18.16
N GLU A 147 -12.55 9.10 19.22
CA GLU A 147 -13.31 7.90 19.58
C GLU A 147 -14.42 7.64 18.56
N GLU A 148 -15.18 8.66 18.15
CA GLU A 148 -16.23 8.51 17.14
C GLU A 148 -15.64 8.15 15.75
N ARG A 149 -14.52 8.77 15.38
CA ARG A 149 -13.81 8.46 14.14
C ARG A 149 -13.24 7.05 14.13
N PHE A 150 -12.70 6.59 15.26
CA PHE A 150 -12.22 5.21 15.39
C PHE A 150 -13.39 4.21 15.33
N ARG A 151 -14.50 4.52 15.99
CA ARG A 151 -15.71 3.67 16.01
C ARG A 151 -16.31 3.49 14.61
N SER A 152 -16.38 4.55 13.81
CA SER A 152 -16.86 4.46 12.42
C SER A 152 -15.98 3.57 11.54
N LEU A 153 -14.65 3.70 11.63
CA LEU A 153 -13.69 2.83 10.95
C LEU A 153 -13.84 1.36 11.34
N GLU A 154 -14.04 1.06 12.62
CA GLU A 154 -14.30 -0.32 13.06
C GLU A 154 -15.61 -0.90 12.49
N LEU A 155 -16.63 -0.06 12.34
CA LEU A 155 -17.91 -0.48 11.75
C LEU A 155 -17.75 -0.80 10.27
N ASP A 156 -17.05 0.04 9.50
CA ASP A 156 -16.77 -0.19 8.09
C ASP A 156 -15.96 -1.47 7.85
N VAL A 157 -14.95 -1.72 8.68
CA VAL A 157 -14.17 -2.98 8.62
C VAL A 157 -15.04 -4.19 8.94
N ARG A 158 -15.94 -4.09 9.93
CA ARG A 158 -16.87 -5.18 10.28
C ARG A 158 -17.85 -5.47 9.14
N VAL A 159 -18.41 -4.44 8.52
CA VAL A 159 -19.31 -4.57 7.37
C VAL A 159 -18.57 -5.18 6.18
N ALA A 160 -17.38 -4.67 5.84
CA ALA A 160 -16.57 -5.18 4.75
C ALA A 160 -16.18 -6.66 4.94
N ARG A 161 -15.83 -7.08 6.16
CA ARG A 161 -15.56 -8.50 6.48
C ARG A 161 -16.80 -9.37 6.32
N ARG A 162 -17.97 -8.90 6.77
CA ARG A 162 -19.25 -9.63 6.61
C ARG A 162 -19.61 -9.79 5.14
N LEU A 163 -19.54 -8.72 4.35
CA LEU A 163 -19.78 -8.80 2.91
C LEU A 163 -18.84 -9.79 2.25
N ARG A 164 -17.53 -9.74 2.56
CA ARG A 164 -16.55 -10.67 2.01
C ARG A 164 -16.82 -12.13 2.39
N ALA A 165 -17.26 -12.38 3.62
CA ALA A 165 -17.67 -13.72 4.06
C ALA A 165 -18.91 -14.21 3.29
N VAL A 166 -19.94 -13.37 3.16
CA VAL A 166 -21.16 -13.70 2.40
C VAL A 166 -20.80 -14.03 0.94
N TRP A 167 -20.04 -13.17 0.27
CA TRP A 167 -19.63 -13.42 -1.12
C TRP A 167 -18.78 -14.68 -1.26
N SER A 168 -17.95 -15.04 -0.27
CA SER A 168 -17.22 -16.31 -0.28
C SER A 168 -18.15 -17.52 -0.16
N THR A 169 -19.18 -17.45 0.69
CA THR A 169 -20.15 -18.54 0.84
C THR A 169 -21.00 -18.74 -0.42
N VAL A 170 -21.44 -17.64 -1.03
CA VAL A 170 -22.19 -17.66 -2.30
C VAL A 170 -21.32 -18.25 -3.42
N GLY A 171 -20.05 -17.86 -3.51
CA GLY A 171 -19.11 -18.41 -4.48
C GLY A 171 -18.88 -19.92 -4.30
N ILE A 172 -18.73 -20.39 -3.06
CA ILE A 172 -18.58 -21.83 -2.74
C ILE A 172 -19.84 -22.60 -3.15
N ALA A 173 -21.04 -22.08 -2.83
CA ALA A 173 -22.30 -22.72 -3.18
C ALA A 173 -22.49 -22.80 -4.71
N ALA A 174 -22.16 -21.72 -5.43
CA ALA A 174 -22.21 -21.71 -6.89
C ALA A 174 -21.23 -22.72 -7.52
N ALA A 175 -20.01 -22.83 -6.98
CA ALA A 175 -19.02 -23.80 -7.44
C ALA A 175 -19.48 -25.25 -7.18
N ALA A 176 -20.08 -25.53 -6.01
CA ALA A 176 -20.64 -26.84 -5.70
C ALA A 176 -21.81 -27.20 -6.64
N ALA A 177 -22.71 -26.26 -6.92
CA ALA A 177 -23.82 -26.46 -7.86
C ALA A 177 -23.35 -26.70 -9.30
N ALA A 178 -22.28 -26.01 -9.72
CA ALA A 178 -21.66 -26.24 -11.03
C ALA A 178 -21.03 -27.63 -11.11
N LEU A 179 -20.36 -28.09 -10.04
CA LEU A 179 -19.76 -29.42 -9.96
C LEU A 179 -20.82 -30.52 -10.03
N THR A 180 -21.93 -30.38 -9.29
CA THR A 180 -23.04 -31.35 -9.34
C THR A 180 -23.71 -31.39 -10.71
N SER A 181 -23.86 -30.23 -11.35
CA SER A 181 -24.43 -30.13 -12.70
C SER A 181 -23.50 -30.76 -13.74
N ALA A 182 -22.18 -30.52 -13.66
CA ALA A 182 -21.21 -31.13 -14.55
C ALA A 182 -21.17 -32.66 -14.39
N LEU A 183 -21.27 -33.17 -13.16
CA LEU A 183 -21.34 -34.61 -12.89
C LEU A 183 -22.62 -35.25 -13.45
N ALA A 184 -23.77 -34.56 -13.33
CA ALA A 184 -25.04 -35.02 -13.90
C ALA A 184 -25.02 -35.04 -15.43
N ILE A 185 -24.37 -34.06 -16.08
CA ILE A 185 -24.21 -33.99 -17.54
C ILE A 185 -23.21 -35.05 -18.05
N ALA A 186 -22.22 -35.45 -17.24
CA ALA A 186 -21.28 -36.51 -17.57
C ALA A 186 -21.84 -37.93 -17.32
N ALA A 187 -22.97 -38.05 -16.61
CA ALA A 187 -23.56 -39.33 -16.23
C ALA A 187 -24.60 -39.97 -17.20
N PRO A 188 -25.06 -39.39 -18.34
CA PRO A 188 -26.03 -40.10 -19.19
C PRO A 188 -25.40 -41.29 -19.93
N ASP A 189 -24.09 -41.25 -20.20
CA ASP A 189 -23.38 -42.29 -20.97
C ASP A 189 -22.98 -43.51 -20.13
N THR A 190 -23.01 -43.41 -18.80
CA THR A 190 -22.58 -44.51 -17.92
C THR A 190 -23.62 -45.64 -17.85
N LEU A 191 -24.92 -45.30 -17.81
CA LEU A 191 -26.00 -46.29 -17.85
C LEU A 191 -26.11 -46.96 -19.23
N ALA A 192 -25.92 -46.20 -20.32
CA ALA A 192 -25.93 -46.75 -21.67
C ALA A 192 -24.73 -47.69 -21.92
N ARG A 193 -23.54 -47.36 -21.39
CA ARG A 193 -22.35 -48.22 -21.50
C ARG A 193 -22.43 -49.48 -20.63
N ILE A 194 -23.08 -49.41 -19.47
CA ILE A 194 -23.31 -50.59 -18.62
C ILE A 194 -24.37 -51.52 -19.22
N ALA A 195 -25.46 -50.98 -19.80
CA ALA A 195 -26.44 -51.78 -20.53
C ALA A 195 -25.82 -52.49 -21.76
N ALA A 196 -25.01 -51.77 -22.55
CA ALA A 196 -24.30 -52.34 -23.68
C ALA A 196 -23.23 -53.38 -23.29
N ALA A 197 -22.60 -53.26 -22.12
CA ALA A 197 -21.64 -54.24 -21.62
C ALA A 197 -22.29 -55.48 -20.99
N LEU A 198 -23.55 -55.38 -20.55
CA LEU A 198 -24.33 -56.50 -19.98
C LEU A 198 -25.22 -57.21 -21.00
N GLY A 199 -25.26 -56.75 -22.26
CA GLY A 199 -25.99 -57.41 -23.34
C GLY A 199 -27.52 -57.35 -23.22
N LEU A 200 -28.04 -56.31 -22.57
CA LEU A 200 -29.48 -55.98 -22.53
C LEU A 200 -29.84 -54.96 -23.61
#